data_AF-A0A0C2S0J1-F1
#
_entry.id   AF-A0A0C2S0J1-F1
#
_cell.length_a   1.000
_cell.length_b   1.000
_cell.length_c   1.000
_cell.angle_alpha   90.00
_cell.angle_beta   90.00
_cell.angle_gamma   90.00
#
_symmetry.space_group_name_H-M   'P 1'
#
loop_
_entity.id
_entity.type
_entity.pdbx_description
1 polymer ?
#
loop_
_entity_poly.entity_id
_entity_poly.type
_entity_poly.pdbx_seq_one_letter_code
_entity_poly.pdbx_strand_id
1 'polypeptide(L)'
;RWARLRLPNGQTARCAWKEIENGATRRSRNVKFQSNRSICFGEVQYYFQVKVANQAQPRTLAMVSVYDDPDENFLRQSSDTLRVVRYRSTEVVDAKSICSVVALIPF
;
A
#
# COMPACT_ATOMS: atom_id res chain seq x y z
N ARG A 1 17.96 -2.70 -1.91
CA ARG A 1 17.59 -4.04 -2.44
C ARG A 1 16.19 -4.53 -2.03
N TRP A 2 15.47 -3.88 -1.10
CA TRP A 2 14.13 -4.30 -0.61
C TRP A 2 13.08 -3.18 -0.65
N ALA A 3 13.07 -2.42 -1.74
CA ALA A 3 12.25 -1.20 -1.83
C ALA A 3 11.33 -1.14 -3.06
N ARG A 4 11.32 -2.21 -3.85
CA ARG A 4 10.53 -2.32 -5.08
C ARG A 4 9.93 -3.71 -5.13
N LEU A 5 8.63 -3.77 -5.35
CA LEU A 5 7.88 -4.99 -5.59
C LEU A 5 7.25 -4.90 -6.97
N ARG A 6 7.54 -5.86 -7.84
CA ARG A 6 6.91 -5.97 -9.16
C ARG A 6 5.57 -6.70 -8.99
N LEU A 7 4.49 -6.04 -9.34
CA LEU A 7 3.14 -6.58 -9.25
C LEU A 7 2.78 -7.37 -10.53
N PRO A 8 1.82 -8.33 -10.46
CA PRO A 8 1.40 -9.10 -11.64
C PRO A 8 0.88 -8.24 -12.80
N ASN A 9 0.30 -7.08 -12.50
CA ASN A 9 -0.18 -6.12 -13.49
C ASN A 9 0.95 -5.27 -14.14
N GLY A 10 2.22 -5.60 -13.89
CA GLY A 10 3.38 -4.91 -14.45
C GLY A 10 3.79 -3.64 -13.71
N GLN A 11 2.98 -3.15 -12.76
CA GLN A 11 3.34 -1.99 -11.95
C GLN A 11 4.50 -2.33 -10.99
N THR A 12 5.23 -1.30 -10.56
CA THR A 12 6.27 -1.42 -9.54
C THR A 12 5.84 -0.62 -8.32
N ALA A 13 5.44 -1.32 -7.26
CA ALA A 13 5.16 -0.71 -5.96
C ALA A 13 6.47 -0.44 -5.23
N ARG A 14 6.67 0.81 -4.82
CA ARG A 14 7.81 1.22 -3.98
C ARG A 14 7.42 1.21 -2.50
N CYS A 15 8.33 1.61 -1.63
CA CYS A 15 8.05 1.84 -0.21
C CYS A 15 8.59 3.20 0.24
N ALA A 16 8.03 3.74 1.31
CA ALA A 16 8.40 5.03 1.89
C ALA A 16 9.89 5.09 2.23
N TRP A 17 10.45 4.05 2.85
CA TRP A 17 11.84 4.03 3.32
C TRP A 17 12.84 4.50 2.26
N LYS A 18 12.79 3.99 1.03
CA LYS A 18 13.71 4.42 -0.04
C LYS A 18 13.14 5.46 -0.98
N GLU A 19 11.83 5.59 -1.10
CA GLU A 19 11.26 6.59 -2.01
C GLU A 19 11.42 8.01 -1.44
N ILE A 20 11.30 8.16 -0.11
CA ILE A 20 11.52 9.44 0.59
C ILE A 20 13.01 9.79 0.62
N GLU A 21 13.87 8.85 1.02
CA GLU A 21 15.33 9.06 1.10
C GLU A 21 15.93 9.51 -0.25
N ASN A 22 15.42 8.98 -1.37
CA ASN A 22 15.90 9.34 -2.70
C ASN A 22 15.22 10.58 -3.31
N GLY A 23 14.31 11.25 -2.57
CA GLY A 23 13.59 12.41 -3.08
C GLY A 23 12.77 12.12 -4.35
N ALA A 24 12.21 10.91 -4.49
CA ALA A 24 11.54 10.52 -5.71
C ALA A 24 10.27 11.34 -5.94
N THR A 25 10.18 12.02 -7.09
CA THR A 25 9.04 12.90 -7.43
C THR A 25 7.76 12.11 -7.67
N ARG A 26 7.85 10.95 -8.31
CA ARG A 26 6.72 10.05 -8.54
C ARG A 26 6.52 9.13 -7.33
N ARG A 27 5.44 9.33 -6.58
CA ARG A 27 5.01 8.45 -5.48
C ARG A 27 4.37 7.18 -6.03
N SER A 28 5.00 6.05 -5.76
CA SER A 28 4.57 4.71 -6.16
C SER A 28 4.48 3.75 -4.98
N ARG A 29 4.45 4.30 -3.76
CA ARG A 29 4.32 3.59 -2.49
C ARG A 29 2.89 3.45 -1.98
N ASN A 30 1.93 4.13 -2.60
CA ASN A 30 0.51 3.99 -2.26
C ASN A 30 -0.11 2.82 -3.01
N VAL A 31 -0.83 1.96 -2.31
CA VAL A 31 -1.31 0.68 -2.86
C VAL A 31 -2.78 0.44 -2.53
N LYS A 32 -3.45 -0.23 -3.46
CA LYS A 32 -4.71 -0.94 -3.25
C LYS A 32 -4.37 -2.40 -2.94
N PHE A 33 -4.92 -2.95 -1.86
CA PHE A 33 -4.67 -4.32 -1.44
C PHE A 33 -5.92 -4.99 -0.89
N GLN A 34 -5.92 -6.32 -0.89
CA GLN A 34 -7.01 -7.14 -0.37
C GLN A 34 -6.75 -7.50 1.10
N SER A 35 -7.70 -7.20 1.99
CA SER A 35 -7.64 -7.61 3.40
C SER A 35 -9.01 -8.15 3.85
N ASN A 36 -9.06 -9.36 4.40
CA ASN A 36 -10.29 -9.99 4.91
C ASN A 36 -11.52 -9.88 3.97
N ARG A 37 -11.31 -10.08 2.66
CA ARG A 37 -12.32 -9.94 1.57
C ARG A 37 -12.76 -8.51 1.24
N SER A 38 -12.22 -7.51 1.92
CA SER A 38 -12.42 -6.09 1.60
C SER A 38 -11.23 -5.52 0.84
N ILE A 39 -11.50 -4.46 0.07
CA ILE A 39 -10.47 -3.67 -0.59
C ILE A 39 -10.05 -2.56 0.37
N CYS A 40 -8.75 -2.47 0.63
CA CYS A 40 -8.15 -1.44 1.46
C CYS A 40 -7.11 -0.65 0.67
N PHE A 41 -6.75 0.51 1.21
CA PHE A 41 -5.76 1.41 0.62
C PHE A 41 -4.76 1.79 1.71
N GLY A 42 -3.50 2.03 1.33
CA GLY A 42 -2.48 2.40 2.29
C GLY A 42 -1.15 2.77 1.65
N GLU A 43 -0.23 3.26 2.47
CA GLU A 43 1.14 3.57 2.10
C GLU A 43 2.08 2.46 2.57
N VAL A 44 2.83 1.84 1.66
CA VAL A 44 3.84 0.86 2.02
C VAL A 44 5.03 1.56 2.67
N GLN A 45 5.34 1.21 3.91
CA GLN A 45 6.48 1.75 4.66
C GLN A 45 7.78 1.03 4.30
N TYR A 46 7.76 -0.30 4.34
CA TYR A 46 8.88 -1.16 3.91
C TYR A 46 8.42 -2.60 3.64
N TYR A 47 9.23 -3.34 2.88
CA TYR A 47 9.05 -4.77 2.64
C TYR A 47 10.06 -5.58 3.47
N PHE A 48 9.66 -6.76 3.90
CA PHE A 48 10.54 -7.66 4.64
C PHE A 48 10.15 -9.13 4.41
N GLN A 49 11.03 -10.05 4.77
CA GLN A 49 10.78 -11.48 4.69
C GLN A 49 10.81 -12.13 6.07
N VAL A 50 9.86 -13.03 6.31
CA VAL A 50 9.80 -13.82 7.54
C VAL A 50 9.89 -15.29 7.19
N LYS A 51 10.76 -16.01 7.91
CA LYS A 51 10.78 -17.48 7.89
C LYS A 51 9.78 -17.97 8.93
N VAL A 52 8.74 -18.66 8.47
CA VAL A 52 7.75 -19.28 9.35
C VAL A 52 8.15 -20.74 9.55
N ALA A 53 8.13 -21.22 10.80
CA ALA A 53 8.38 -22.63 11.09
C ALA A 53 7.44 -23.50 10.24
N ASN A 54 7.97 -24.60 9.70
CA ASN A 54 7.25 -25.54 8.82
C ASN A 54 6.87 -25.00 7.43
N GLN A 55 7.41 -23.87 6.98
CA GLN A 55 7.33 -23.44 5.57
C GLN A 55 8.70 -23.48 4.90
N ALA A 56 8.77 -24.15 3.75
CA ALA A 56 10.01 -24.29 3.00
C ALA A 56 10.54 -22.95 2.43
N GLN A 57 9.64 -22.00 2.14
CA GLN A 57 9.99 -20.71 1.54
C GLN A 57 9.63 -19.55 2.46
N PRO A 58 10.46 -18.49 2.52
CA PRO A 58 10.16 -17.29 3.29
C PRO A 58 8.93 -16.58 2.71
N ARG A 59 8.11 -16.02 3.60
CA ARG A 59 6.99 -15.14 3.21
C ARG A 59 7.48 -13.72 3.06
N THR A 60 7.13 -13.07 1.97
CA THR A 60 7.36 -11.64 1.77
C THR A 60 6.15 -10.86 2.26
N LEU A 61 6.38 -9.95 3.19
CA LEU A 61 5.37 -9.12 3.83
C LEU A 61 5.65 -7.64 3.56
N ALA A 62 4.63 -6.81 3.69
CA ALA A 62 4.70 -5.36 3.63
C ALA A 62 4.17 -4.77 4.92
N MET A 63 4.90 -3.83 5.50
CA MET A 63 4.37 -2.94 6.54
C MET A 63 3.63 -1.79 5.85
N VAL A 64 2.35 -1.62 6.14
CA VAL A 64 1.48 -0.66 5.46
C VAL A 64 0.81 0.25 6.47
N SER A 65 0.94 1.56 6.28
CA SER A 65 0.10 2.55 6.95
C SER A 65 -1.23 2.63 6.21
N VAL A 66 -2.26 2.05 6.80
CA VAL A 66 -3.59 1.88 6.19
C VAL A 66 -4.38 3.19 6.29
N TYR A 67 -5.09 3.51 5.21
CA TYR A 67 -6.01 4.63 5.15
C TYR A 67 -7.38 4.24 5.72
N ASP A 68 -8.09 5.21 6.30
CA ASP A 68 -9.47 5.06 6.72
C ASP A 68 -10.46 4.98 5.54
N ASP A 69 -11.73 4.85 5.90
CA ASP A 69 -12.84 4.98 4.96
C ASP A 69 -12.94 6.43 4.48
N PRO A 70 -13.37 6.66 3.22
CA PRO A 70 -13.42 8.00 2.66
C PRO A 70 -14.41 8.89 3.42
N ASP A 71 -14.10 10.17 3.54
CA ASP A 71 -15.07 11.15 4.02
C ASP A 71 -16.31 11.18 3.11
N GLU A 72 -17.43 10.74 3.67
CA GLU A 72 -18.71 10.59 2.97
C GLU A 72 -19.21 11.90 2.33
N ASN A 73 -18.91 13.06 2.93
CA ASN A 73 -19.39 14.33 2.40
C ASN A 73 -18.67 14.67 1.09
N PHE A 74 -17.34 14.56 1.08
CA PHE A 74 -16.55 14.80 -0.13
C PHE A 74 -16.80 13.75 -1.20
N LEU A 75 -16.99 12.49 -0.79
CA LEU A 75 -17.30 11.41 -1.72
C LEU A 75 -18.62 11.67 -2.44
N ARG A 76 -19.68 12.01 -1.71
CA ARG A 76 -21.00 12.32 -2.30
C ARG A 76 -20.98 13.58 -3.16
N GLN A 77 -20.34 14.65 -2.68
CA GLN A 77 -20.24 15.91 -3.45
C GLN A 77 -19.46 15.74 -4.77
N SER A 78 -18.56 14.76 -4.82
CA SER A 78 -17.77 14.43 -6.01
C SER A 78 -18.35 13.29 -6.84
N SER A 79 -19.59 12.86 -6.59
CA SER A 79 -20.22 11.71 -7.27
C SER A 79 -19.33 10.46 -7.25
N ASP A 80 -18.87 10.08 -6.06
CA ASP A 80 -18.03 8.91 -5.79
C ASP A 80 -16.65 8.90 -6.48
N THR A 81 -16.17 10.09 -6.89
CA THR A 81 -14.90 10.21 -7.62
C THR A 81 -13.72 10.53 -6.70
N LEU A 82 -13.91 11.41 -5.70
CA LEU A 82 -12.85 11.86 -4.80
C LEU A 82 -12.94 11.16 -3.45
N ARG A 83 -11.89 10.40 -3.11
CA ARG A 83 -11.73 9.78 -1.79
C ARG A 83 -10.77 10.58 -0.94
N VAL A 84 -11.31 11.29 0.04
CA VAL A 84 -10.53 12.00 1.06
C VAL A 84 -10.32 11.06 2.24
N VAL A 85 -9.07 10.76 2.57
CA VAL A 85 -8.70 9.77 3.58
C VAL A 85 -7.58 10.25 4.50
N ARG A 86 -7.50 9.68 5.69
CA ARG A 86 -6.45 9.88 6.70
C ARG A 86 -5.78 8.54 7.02
N TYR A 87 -4.61 8.60 7.65
CA TYR A 87 -3.99 7.41 8.21
C TYR A 87 -4.80 6.91 9.41
N ARG A 88 -5.08 5.60 9.43
CA ARG A 88 -5.83 4.94 10.49
C ARG A 88 -4.94 4.10 11.40
N SER A 89 -4.20 3.17 10.80
CA SER A 89 -3.48 2.11 11.49
C SER A 89 -2.23 1.71 10.71
N THR A 90 -1.36 0.95 11.36
CA THR A 90 -0.21 0.31 10.72
C THR A 90 -0.39 -1.19 10.81
N GLU A 91 -0.36 -1.87 9.68
CA GLU A 91 -0.67 -3.29 9.57
C GLU A 91 0.37 -4.03 8.73
N VAL A 92 0.61 -5.30 9.06
CA VAL A 92 1.45 -6.19 8.26
C VAL A 92 0.56 -6.99 7.33
N VAL A 93 0.80 -6.88 6.03
CA VAL A 93 0.04 -7.58 5.00
C VAL A 93 0.95 -8.49 4.17
N ASP A 94 0.38 -9.55 3.59
CA ASP A 94 1.10 -10.36 2.61
C ASP A 94 1.36 -9.50 1.37
N ALA A 95 2.61 -9.46 0.88
CA ALA A 95 2.96 -8.66 -0.28
C ALA A 95 2.16 -9.05 -1.54
N LYS A 96 1.69 -10.31 -1.63
CA LYS A 96 0.84 -10.79 -2.73
C LYS A 96 -0.60 -10.27 -2.66
N SER A 97 -1.03 -9.73 -1.53
CA SER A 97 -2.35 -9.09 -1.41
C SER A 97 -2.42 -7.73 -2.11
N ILE A 98 -1.27 -7.14 -2.44
CA ILE A 98 -1.20 -5.86 -3.15
C ILE A 98 -1.65 -6.05 -4.60
N CYS A 99 -2.75 -5.41 -4.95
CA CYS A 99 -3.37 -5.52 -6.26
C CYS A 99 -2.77 -4.52 -7.26
N SER A 100 -2.57 -3.27 -6.83
CA SER A 100 -2.09 -2.19 -7.70
C SER A 100 -1.49 -1.03 -6.92
N VAL A 101 -0.63 -0.26 -7.57
CA VAL A 101 -0.22 1.08 -7.13
C VAL A 101 -1.33 2.06 -7.46
N VAL A 102 -1.64 2.95 -6.53
CA VAL A 102 -2.61 4.03 -6.69
C VAL A 102 -1.94 5.39 -6.47
N ALA A 103 -2.51 6.44 -7.04
CA ALA A 103 -2.09 7.80 -6.72
C ALA A 103 -2.81 8.25 -5.44
N LEU A 104 -2.06 8.84 -4.51
CA LEU A 104 -2.62 9.64 -3.42
C LEU A 104 -1.90 10.98 -3.47
N ILE A 105 -2.67 12.06 -3.55
CA ILE A 105 -2.17 13.43 -3.60
C ILE A 105 -2.42 14.05 -2.23
N PRO A 106 -1.36 14.40 -1.47
CA PRO A 106 -1.51 15.18 -0.25
C PRO A 106 -2.01 16.57 -0.60
N PHE A 107 -2.90 17.10 0.22
CA PHE A 107 -3.47 18.44 0.13
C PHE A 107 -3.39 19.12 1.49
#